data_AF-W1NVV9-F1
#
_entry.id   AF-W1NVV9-F1
#
_cell.length_a   1.000
_cell.length_b   1.000
_cell.length_c   1.000
_cell.angle_alpha   90.00
_cell.angle_beta   90.00
_cell.angle_gamma   90.00
#
_symmetry.space_group_name_H-M   'P 1'
#
loop_
_entity.id
_entity.type
_entity.pdbx_description
1 polymer ?
#
loop_
_entity_poly.entity_id
_entity_poly.type
_entity_poly.pdbx_seq_one_letter_code
_entity_poly.pdbx_strand_id
1 'polypeptide(L)' 'MDSKFVWAVVSVVIVVMHNMQPAAALTHIVGGSFGWKIPPNNTFYDQWAKTHTFNLNDKLGM' A
#
# COMPACT_ATOMS: atom_id res chain seq x y z
N MET A 1 24.00 -28.85 -15.32
CA MET A 1 22.61 -28.31 -15.42
C MET A 1 22.30 -28.15 -16.89
N ASP A 2 21.19 -28.72 -17.36
CA ASP A 2 20.82 -28.69 -18.79
C ASP A 2 20.40 -27.27 -19.21
N SER A 3 20.76 -26.84 -20.42
CA SER A 3 20.47 -25.49 -20.92
C SER A 3 18.96 -25.21 -21.04
N LYS A 4 18.15 -26.21 -21.35
CA LYS A 4 16.68 -26.14 -21.40
C LYS A 4 16.12 -25.87 -20.01
N PHE A 5 16.71 -26.46 -18.98
CA PHE A 5 16.34 -26.20 -17.59
C PHE A 5 16.64 -24.75 -17.20
N VAL A 6 17.81 -24.23 -17.58
CA VAL A 6 18.19 -22.82 -17.34
C VAL A 6 17.18 -21.88 -18.02
N TRP A 7 16.88 -22.12 -19.30
CA TRP A 7 15.94 -21.29 -20.05
C TRP A 7 14.52 -21.35 -19.48
N ALA A 8 14.05 -22.53 -19.05
CA ALA A 8 12.76 -22.68 -18.40
C ALA A 8 12.65 -21.81 -17.13
N VAL A 9 13.67 -21.82 -16.27
CA VAL A 9 13.71 -20.99 -15.05
C VAL A 9 13.71 -19.50 -15.39
N VAL A 10 14.52 -19.07 -16.38
CA VAL A 10 14.55 -17.67 -16.83
C VAL A 10 13.19 -17.20 -17.33
N SER A 11 12.50 -18.00 -18.15
CA SER A 11 11.17 -17.65 -18.64
C SER A 11 10.14 -17.52 -17.51
N VAL A 12 10.19 -18.38 -16.50
CA VAL A 12 9.31 -18.28 -15.32
C VAL A 12 9.57 -16.99 -14.54
N VAL A 13 10.84 -16.64 -14.32
CA VAL A 13 11.21 -15.41 -13.60
C VAL A 13 10.74 -14.16 -14.34
N ILE A 14 10.91 -14.12 -15.67
CA ILE A 14 10.45 -12.99 -16.50
C ILE A 14 8.93 -12.82 -16.42
N VAL A 15 8.17 -13.93 -16.50
CA VAL A 15 6.70 -13.89 -16.39
C VAL A 15 6.26 -13.40 -15.02
N VAL A 16 6.89 -13.84 -13.93
CA VAL A 16 6.57 -13.37 -12.58
C VAL A 16 6.85 -11.87 -12.44
N MET A 17 8.01 -11.39 -12.89
CA MET A 17 8.37 -9.97 -12.83
C MET A 17 7.43 -9.09 -13.66
N HIS A 18 7.02 -9.54 -14.84
CA HIS A 18 6.05 -8.83 -15.69
C HIS A 18 4.70 -8.59 -14.98
N ASN A 19 4.27 -9.54 -14.14
CA ASN A 19 2.99 -9.46 -13.42
C ASN A 19 3.10 -8.74 -12.07
N MET A 20 4.29 -8.26 -11.68
CA MET A 20 4.44 -7.44 -10.48
C MET A 20 4.00 -6.00 -10.78
N GLN A 21 2.71 -5.72 -10.58
CA GLN A 21 2.20 -4.36 -10.63
C GLN A 21 2.66 -3.57 -9.39
N PRO A 22 3.00 -2.28 -9.53
CA PRO A 22 3.26 -1.42 -8.37
C PRO A 22 2.00 -1.34 -7.49
N ALA A 23 2.19 -1.28 -6.18
CA ALA A 23 1.08 -1.03 -5.26
C ALA A 23 0.41 0.29 -5.63
N ALA A 24 -0.92 0.27 -5.79
CA ALA A 24 -1.69 1.48 -6.05
C ALA A 24 -1.63 2.40 -4.84
N ALA A 25 -1.49 3.70 -5.08
CA ALA A 25 -1.59 4.72 -4.02
C ALA A 25 -2.97 4.65 -3.36
N LEU A 26 -3.00 4.72 -2.02
CA LEU A 26 -4.21 4.65 -1.23
C LEU A 26 -4.72 6.05 -0.88
N THR A 27 -6.04 6.18 -0.73
CA THR A 27 -6.65 7.36 -0.11
C THR A 27 -7.13 6.98 1.29
N HIS A 28 -6.53 7.59 2.31
CA HIS A 28 -6.90 7.39 3.71
C HIS A 28 -7.94 8.43 4.11
N ILE A 29 -9.10 7.97 4.58
CA ILE A 29 -10.17 8.85 5.07
C ILE A 29 -9.84 9.27 6.51
N VAL A 30 -9.55 10.55 6.70
CA VAL A 30 -9.10 11.08 8.00
C VAL A 30 -10.23 10.98 9.02
N GLY A 31 -9.96 10.30 10.13
CA GLY A 31 -10.94 10.04 11.18
C GLY A 31 -11.96 8.94 10.82
N GLY A 32 -11.87 8.33 9.63
CA GLY A 32 -12.79 7.29 9.18
C GLY A 32 -14.25 7.74 9.27
N SER A 33 -15.09 6.96 9.95
CA SER A 33 -16.51 7.31 10.16
C SER A 33 -16.72 8.57 11.02
N PHE A 34 -15.72 9.01 11.79
CA PHE A 34 -15.81 10.26 12.55
C PHE A 34 -15.66 11.50 11.65
N GLY A 35 -14.82 11.39 10.61
CA GLY A 35 -14.46 12.46 9.68
C GLY A 35 -13.53 13.53 10.25
N TRP A 36 -13.34 14.63 9.51
CA TRP A 36 -12.49 15.75 9.91
C TRP A 36 -13.28 16.85 10.63
N LYS A 37 -13.35 16.76 11.96
CA LYS A 37 -14.01 17.73 12.86
C LYS A 37 -13.33 17.82 14.23
N ILE A 38 -13.80 18.70 15.10
CA ILE A 38 -13.24 18.84 16.46
C ILE A 38 -13.47 17.53 17.24
N PRO A 39 -12.39 16.83 17.65
CA PRO A 39 -12.50 15.58 18.37
C PRO A 39 -12.82 15.80 19.85
N PRO A 40 -13.41 14.80 20.53
CA PRO A 40 -13.73 14.88 21.95
C PRO A 40 -12.49 14.87 22.87
N ASN A 41 -11.32 14.52 22.33
CA ASN A 41 -10.05 14.51 23.03
C ASN A 41 -8.92 14.91 22.08
N ASN A 42 -7.78 15.29 22.66
CA ASN A 42 -6.60 15.71 21.92
C ASN A 42 -5.79 14.57 21.29
N THR A 43 -6.15 13.30 21.54
CA THR A 43 -5.41 12.12 21.05
C THR A 43 -6.06 11.42 19.87
N PHE A 44 -7.28 11.81 19.48
CA PHE A 44 -8.08 11.12 18.48
C PHE A 44 -7.34 10.93 17.14
N TYR A 45 -6.82 12.02 16.56
CA TYR A 45 -6.13 11.94 15.27
C TYR A 45 -4.77 11.27 15.36
N ASP A 46 -4.09 11.37 16.51
CA ASP A 46 -2.85 10.63 16.75
C ASP A 46 -3.10 9.12 16.78
N GLN A 47 -4.17 8.70 17.45
CA GLN A 47 -4.58 7.30 17.47
C GLN A 47 -5.00 6.81 16.08
N TRP A 48 -5.77 7.61 15.35
CA TRP A 48 -6.13 7.30 13.96
C TRP A 48 -4.87 7.15 13.10
N ALA A 49 -3.93 8.09 13.14
CA ALA A 49 -2.71 8.05 12.34
C ALA A 49 -1.84 6.82 12.67
N LYS A 50 -1.77 6.42 13.95
CA LYS A 50 -1.04 5.21 14.39
C LYS A 50 -1.60 3.90 13.84
N THR A 51 -2.86 3.88 13.41
CA THR A 51 -3.48 2.69 12.80
C THR A 51 -3.25 2.61 11.28
N HIS A 52 -2.61 3.61 10.67
CA HIS A 52 -2.37 3.68 9.23
C HIS A 52 -0.88 3.65 8.91
N THR A 53 -0.54 3.07 7.76
CA THR A 53 0.79 3.19 7.14
C THR A 53 0.65 4.06 5.91
N PHE A 54 1.41 5.15 5.87
CA PHE A 54 1.40 6.09 4.74
C PHE A 54 2.59 5.81 3.83
N ASN A 55 2.29 5.45 2.58
CA ASN A 55 3.30 5.26 1.55
C ASN A 55 3.42 6.50 0.68
N LEU A 56 4.53 6.61 -0.07
CA LEU A 56 4.69 7.67 -1.05
C LEU A 56 3.54 7.64 -2.06
N ASN A 57 3.00 8.83 -2.37
CA ASN A 57 1.84 9.07 -3.24
C ASN A 57 0.47 8.73 -2.64
N ASP A 58 0.38 8.23 -1.41
CA ASP A 58 -0.90 8.14 -0.71
C ASP A 58 -1.51 9.54 -0.51
N LYS A 59 -2.84 9.59 -0.44
CA LYS A 59 -3.62 10.82 -0.22
C LYS A 59 -4.36 10.75 1.11
N LEU A 60 -4.54 11.91 1.72
CA LEU A 60 -5.43 12.10 2.87
C LEU A 60 -6.67 12.86 2.40
N GLY A 61 -7.85 12.30 2.69
CA GLY A 61 -9.14 12.84 2.24
C GLY A 61 -10.20 12.81 3.34
N MET A 62 -11.40 13.30 2.98
CA MET A 62 -12.60 13.27 3.82
C MET A 62 -13.58 12.23 3.34
#